data_AF-A0A7W0K095-F1
#
_entry.id   AF-A0A7W0K095-F1
#
_cell.length_a   1.000
_cell.length_b   1.000
_cell.length_c   1.000
_cell.angle_alpha   90.00
_cell.angle_beta   90.00
_cell.angle_gamma   90.00
#
_symmetry.space_group_name_H-M   'P 1'
#
loop_
_entity.id
_entity.type
_entity.pdbx_description
1 polymer ?
#
loop_
_entity_poly.entity_id
_entity_poly.type
_entity_poly.pdbx_seq_one_letter_code
_entity_poly.pdbx_strand_id
1 'polypeptide(L)'
;MSALDRAAVEAADPGGMLGDVLAQPHQLGDALWRAQSAGIPNQDRPGGLIVCGMGGSAIGGDLAAAALGDRATRPITTVRGYALESWTGPDSLVLCASHSGNT
;
A
#
# COMPACT_ATOMS: atom_id res chain seq x y z
N MET A 1 -5.99 -25.13 -28.11
CA MET A 1 -5.70 -24.43 -26.85
C MET A 1 -6.57 -25.08 -25.79
N SER A 2 -6.02 -25.54 -24.66
CA SER A 2 -6.88 -25.96 -23.55
C SER A 2 -7.66 -24.74 -23.04
N ALA A 3 -8.91 -24.95 -22.64
CA ALA A 3 -9.70 -23.88 -22.03
C ALA A 3 -9.03 -23.43 -20.72
N LEU A 4 -8.92 -22.12 -20.50
CA LEU A 4 -8.46 -21.54 -19.23
C LEU A 4 -9.63 -21.54 -18.23
N ASP A 5 -10.04 -22.73 -17.81
CA ASP A 5 -11.02 -22.87 -16.73
C ASP A 5 -10.38 -22.71 -15.35
N ARG A 6 -11.21 -22.61 -14.31
CA ARG A 6 -10.76 -22.42 -12.93
C ARG A 6 -9.78 -23.51 -12.49
N ALA A 7 -10.08 -24.77 -12.78
CA ALA A 7 -9.25 -25.90 -12.34
C ALA A 7 -7.87 -25.86 -13.02
N ALA A 8 -7.81 -25.49 -14.29
CA ALA A 8 -6.56 -25.32 -15.03
C ALA A 8 -5.72 -24.17 -14.47
N VAL A 9 -6.34 -23.05 -14.06
CA VAL A 9 -5.64 -21.92 -13.44
C VAL A 9 -5.12 -22.30 -12.04
N GLU A 10 -5.95 -22.94 -11.21
CA GLU A 10 -5.57 -23.36 -9.87
C GLU A 10 -4.43 -24.39 -9.89
N ALA A 11 -4.42 -25.30 -10.87
CA ALA A 11 -3.33 -26.25 -11.05
C ALA A 11 -1.98 -25.58 -11.41
N ALA A 12 -2.01 -24.40 -12.02
CA ALA A 12 -0.83 -23.63 -12.41
C ALA A 12 -0.43 -22.55 -11.37
N ASP A 13 -1.19 -22.40 -10.28
CA ASP A 13 -1.05 -21.35 -9.28
C ASP A 13 -0.69 -21.92 -7.90
N PRO A 14 0.54 -22.45 -7.71
CA PRO A 14 0.98 -22.99 -6.43
C PRO A 14 1.07 -21.91 -5.33
N GLY A 15 1.05 -20.63 -5.70
CA GLY A 15 1.08 -19.50 -4.77
C GLY A 15 -0.31 -19.06 -4.28
N GLY A 16 -1.39 -19.57 -4.86
CA GLY A 16 -2.76 -19.19 -4.48
C GLY A 16 -3.16 -17.78 -4.89
N MET A 17 -2.47 -17.17 -5.86
CA MET A 17 -2.73 -15.82 -6.36
C MET A 17 -4.16 -15.62 -6.86
N LEU A 18 -4.78 -16.63 -7.47
CA LEU A 18 -6.18 -16.58 -7.90
C LEU A 18 -7.10 -16.31 -6.70
N GLY A 19 -6.84 -16.98 -5.57
CA GLY A 19 -7.57 -16.75 -4.32
C GLY A 19 -7.36 -15.33 -3.80
N ASP A 20 -6.12 -14.88 -3.76
CA ASP A 20 -5.76 -13.53 -3.28
C ASP A 20 -6.42 -12.43 -4.12
N VAL A 21 -6.40 -12.56 -5.45
CA VAL A 21 -7.04 -11.61 -6.37
C VAL A 21 -8.55 -11.59 -6.16
N LEU A 22 -9.19 -12.77 -6.05
CA LEU A 22 -10.63 -12.85 -5.81
C LEU A 22 -11.04 -12.31 -4.43
N ALA A 23 -10.13 -12.34 -3.45
CA ALA A 23 -10.35 -11.82 -2.11
C ALA A 23 -10.17 -10.29 -1.99
N GLN A 24 -9.64 -9.61 -3.02
CA GLN A 24 -9.35 -8.17 -2.98
C GLN A 24 -10.50 -7.29 -2.48
N PRO A 25 -11.78 -7.49 -2.88
CA PRO A 25 -12.88 -6.67 -2.36
C PRO A 25 -13.01 -6.74 -0.82
N HIS A 26 -12.78 -7.92 -0.24
CA HIS A 26 -12.80 -8.10 1.21
C HIS A 26 -11.57 -7.47 1.87
N GLN A 27 -10.39 -7.64 1.27
CA GLN A 27 -9.14 -7.05 1.76
C GLN A 27 -9.20 -5.52 1.79
N LEU A 28 -9.83 -4.89 0.78
CA LEU A 28 -10.04 -3.44 0.75
C LEU A 28 -10.95 -2.97 1.89
N GLY A 29 -12.06 -3.68 2.14
CA GLY A 29 -12.97 -3.37 3.24
C GLY A 29 -12.29 -3.50 4.61
N ASP A 30 -11.52 -4.57 4.79
CA ASP A 30 -10.75 -4.84 6.01
C ASP A 30 -9.64 -3.78 6.22
N ALA A 31 -8.90 -3.40 5.17
CA ALA A 31 -7.91 -2.34 5.23
C ALA A 31 -8.51 -0.99 5.62
N LEU A 32 -9.66 -0.63 5.05
CA LEU A 32 -10.38 0.60 5.38
C LEU A 32 -10.85 0.58 6.85
N TRP A 33 -11.43 -0.54 7.29
CA TRP A 33 -11.86 -0.70 8.68
C TRP A 33 -10.70 -0.57 9.66
N ARG A 34 -9.55 -1.21 9.39
CA ARG A 34 -8.35 -1.10 10.22
C ARG A 34 -7.83 0.34 10.28
N ALA A 35 -7.74 1.03 9.15
CA ALA A 35 -7.27 2.41 9.10
C ALA A 35 -8.19 3.35 9.90
N GLN A 36 -9.52 3.18 9.77
CA GLN A 36 -10.51 3.97 10.52
C GLN A 36 -10.48 3.64 12.02
N SER A 37 -10.33 2.36 12.37
CA SER A 37 -10.35 1.90 13.75
C SER A 37 -9.05 2.15 14.50
N ALA A 38 -7.95 2.43 13.79
CA ALA A 38 -6.66 2.76 14.38
C ALA A 38 -6.67 4.06 15.20
N GLY A 39 -7.71 4.90 15.05
CA GLY A 39 -7.85 6.14 15.82
C GLY A 39 -6.73 7.13 15.57
N ILE A 40 -6.13 7.11 14.37
CA ILE A 40 -5.06 8.05 13.99
C ILE A 40 -5.64 9.46 14.00
N PRO A 41 -5.15 10.36 14.89
CA PRO A 41 -5.69 11.70 14.99
C PRO A 41 -5.41 12.46 13.69
N ASN A 42 -6.39 13.23 13.24
CA ASN A 42 -6.18 14.13 12.12
C ASN A 42 -5.21 15.25 12.54
N GLN A 43 -4.04 15.28 11.91
CA GLN A 43 -3.00 16.26 12.16
C GLN A 43 -2.51 16.78 10.81
N ASP A 44 -2.45 18.10 10.67
CA ASP A 44 -1.77 18.69 9.52
C ASP A 44 -0.27 18.42 9.64
N ARG A 45 0.30 17.85 8.58
CA ARG A 45 1.70 17.49 8.46
C ARG A 45 2.28 18.24 7.28
N PRO A 46 2.87 19.43 7.49
CA PRO A 46 3.43 20.24 6.42
C PRO A 46 4.46 19.50 5.55
N GLY A 47 5.22 18.58 6.15
CA GLY A 47 6.18 17.72 5.45
C GLY A 47 5.53 16.62 4.58
N GLY A 48 4.22 16.39 4.74
CA GLY A 48 3.46 15.41 3.96
C GLY A 48 3.56 13.98 4.47
N LEU A 49 3.18 13.04 3.61
CA LEU A 49 3.17 11.60 3.86
C LEU A 49 4.31 10.93 3.08
N ILE A 50 5.10 10.13 3.79
CA ILE A 50 6.13 9.28 3.22
C ILE A 50 5.71 7.82 3.44
N VAL A 51 5.52 7.07 2.35
CA VAL A 51 5.20 5.64 2.40
C VAL A 51 6.47 4.84 2.13
N CYS A 52 6.96 4.15 3.16
CA CYS A 52 8.13 3.28 3.07
C CYS A 52 7.71 1.84 2.82
N GLY A 53 8.35 1.16 1.88
CA GLY A 53 8.14 -0.26 1.67
C GLY A 53 8.96 -0.81 0.51
N MET A 54 9.40 -2.04 0.65
CA MET A 54 10.12 -2.72 -0.43
C MET A 54 9.14 -3.30 -1.44
N GLY A 55 9.47 -3.15 -2.73
CA GLY A 55 8.71 -3.75 -3.83
C GLY A 55 7.23 -3.33 -3.83
N GLY A 56 6.32 -4.30 -3.94
CA GLY A 56 4.88 -4.05 -3.99
C GLY A 56 4.31 -3.35 -2.75
N SER A 57 4.99 -3.43 -1.60
CA SER A 57 4.45 -2.91 -0.32
C SER A 57 4.23 -1.40 -0.32
N ALA A 58 4.99 -0.66 -1.13
CA ALA A 58 4.88 0.80 -1.19
C ALA A 58 3.94 1.30 -2.30
N ILE A 59 3.36 0.41 -3.11
CA ILE A 59 2.51 0.78 -4.26
C ILE A 59 1.26 1.58 -3.86
N GLY A 60 0.77 1.38 -2.63
CA GLY A 60 -0.35 2.15 -2.10
C GLY A 60 -0.08 3.65 -2.02
N GLY A 61 1.18 4.06 -1.78
CA GLY A 61 1.59 5.46 -1.79
C GLY A 61 1.48 6.08 -3.19
N ASP A 62 1.98 5.38 -4.20
CA ASP A 62 1.91 5.81 -5.60
C ASP A 62 0.45 5.90 -6.09
N LEU A 63 -0.37 4.91 -5.73
CA LEU A 63 -1.80 4.91 -6.05
C LEU A 63 -2.52 6.10 -5.38
N ALA A 64 -2.24 6.38 -4.10
CA ALA A 64 -2.82 7.51 -3.40
C ALA A 64 -2.42 8.85 -4.02
N ALA A 65 -1.13 9.02 -4.35
CA ALA A 65 -0.63 10.21 -5.02
C ALA A 65 -1.30 10.42 -6.39
N ALA A 66 -1.40 9.37 -7.21
CA ALA A 66 -2.05 9.41 -8.51
C ALA A 66 -3.57 9.68 -8.41
N ALA A 67 -4.24 9.05 -7.45
CA ALA A 67 -5.67 9.20 -7.25
C ALA A 67 -6.04 10.60 -6.76
N LEU A 68 -5.25 11.17 -5.84
CA LEU A 68 -5.48 12.53 -5.32
C LEU A 68 -5.07 13.59 -6.34
N GLY A 69 -3.95 13.40 -7.04
CA GLY A 69 -3.45 14.32 -8.04
C GLY A 69 -3.25 15.73 -7.48
N ASP A 70 -3.80 16.72 -8.18
CA ASP A 70 -3.75 18.14 -7.81
C ASP A 70 -4.58 18.50 -6.57
N ARG A 71 -5.44 17.58 -6.09
CA ARG A 71 -6.24 17.77 -4.86
C ARG A 71 -5.45 17.47 -3.59
N ALA A 72 -4.26 16.89 -3.70
CA ALA A 72 -3.41 16.66 -2.54
C ALA A 72 -2.93 18.00 -1.95
N THR A 73 -3.25 18.25 -0.68
CA THR A 73 -2.88 19.50 0.03
C THR A 73 -1.46 19.45 0.62
N ARG A 74 -0.85 18.26 0.64
CA ARG A 74 0.49 17.98 1.13
C ARG A 74 1.18 16.95 0.23
N PRO A 75 2.53 16.92 0.20
CA PRO A 75 3.27 15.92 -0.57
C PRO A 75 2.94 14.50 -0.14
N ILE A 76 2.90 13.58 -1.11
CA ILE A 76 2.84 12.12 -0.88
C ILE A 76 4.00 11.51 -1.65
N THR A 77 4.95 10.90 -0.95
CA THR A 77 6.17 10.34 -1.55
C THR A 77 6.33 8.88 -1.15
N THR A 78 6.86 8.08 -2.06
CA THR A 78 7.12 6.66 -1.82
C THR A 78 8.62 6.42 -1.72
N VAL A 79 9.07 5.76 -0.65
CA VAL A 79 10.48 5.39 -0.43
C VAL A 79 10.62 3.87 -0.53
N ARG A 80 11.41 3.43 -1.50
CA ARG A 80 11.65 2.00 -1.81
C ARG A 80 13.05 1.54 -1.43
N GLY A 81 13.75 2.35 -0.63
CA GLY A 81 15.08 2.07 -0.10
C GLY A 81 15.04 1.73 1.39
N TYR A 82 16.20 1.42 1.95
CA TYR A 82 16.36 1.04 3.36
C TYR A 82 16.54 2.23 4.32
N ALA A 83 16.54 3.45 3.81
CA ALA A 83 16.69 4.67 4.60
C ALA A 83 15.73 5.74 4.09
N LEU A 84 15.29 6.60 5.01
CA LEU A 84 14.62 7.85 4.67
C LEU A 84 15.61 8.82 4.03
N GLU A 85 15.09 9.74 3.23
CA GLU A 85 15.89 10.83 2.69
C GLU A 85 16.40 11.73 3.81
N SER A 86 17.64 12.24 3.67
CA SER A 86 18.34 12.99 4.72
C SER A 86 17.64 14.29 5.13
N TRP A 87 16.73 14.79 4.30
CA TRP A 87 15.93 15.99 4.53
C TRP A 87 14.58 15.71 5.18
N THR A 88 14.28 14.44 5.52
CA THR A 88 13.02 14.08 6.19
C THR A 88 12.93 14.73 7.57
N GLY A 89 12.04 15.72 7.70
CA GLY A 89 11.84 16.48 8.93
C GLY A 89 10.72 15.95 9.83
N PRO A 90 10.63 16.46 11.08
CA PRO A 90 9.63 16.04 12.08
C PRO A 90 8.18 16.34 11.67
N ASP A 91 7.98 17.23 10.71
CA ASP A 91 6.68 17.62 10.19
C ASP A 91 6.10 16.64 9.15
N SER A 92 6.83 15.56 8.85
CA SER A 92 6.38 14.48 7.95
C SER A 92 5.71 13.36 8.75
N LEU A 93 4.75 12.67 8.12
CA LEU A 93 4.23 11.39 8.61
C LEU A 93 4.90 10.27 7.81
N VAL A 94 5.49 9.29 8.50
CA VAL A 94 6.09 8.10 7.87
C VAL A 94 5.19 6.90 8.11
N LEU A 95 4.74 6.27 7.03
CA LEU A 95 3.97 5.03 7.02
C LEU A 95 4.85 3.89 6.48
N CYS A 96 5.23 2.95 7.34
CA CYS A 96 5.97 1.75 6.92
C CYS A 96 5.01 0.63 6.56
N ALA A 97 5.07 0.16 5.31
CA ALA A 97 4.28 -0.92 4.77
C ALA A 97 5.17 -2.12 4.42
N SER A 98 4.86 -3.28 4.99
CA SER A 98 5.59 -4.52 4.77
C SER A 98 4.62 -5.70 4.83
N HIS A 99 4.56 -6.48 3.75
CA HIS A 99 3.75 -7.70 3.71
C HIS A 99 4.26 -8.76 4.70
N SER A 100 5.58 -8.91 4.84
CA SER A 100 6.19 -9.87 5.76
C SER A 100 6.27 -9.38 7.20
N GLY A 101 6.15 -8.06 7.43
CA GLY A 101 6.39 -7.42 8.72
C GLY A 101 7.86 -7.44 9.19
N ASN A 102 8.76 -8.00 8.39
CA ASN A 102 10.17 -8.23 8.74
C ASN A 102 11.14 -7.49 7.82
N THR A 103 10.60 -6.57 7.02
CA THR A 103 11.33 -5.69 6.11
C THR A 103 11.37 -4.29 6.69
#